data_AF-A0A4Q4XRL1-F1
#
_entry.id   AF-A0A4Q4XRL1-F1
#
_cell.length_a   1.000
_cell.length_b   1.000
_cell.length_c   1.000
_cell.angle_alpha   90.00
_cell.angle_beta   90.00
_cell.angle_gamma   90.00
#
_symmetry.space_group_name_H-M   'P 1'
#
loop_
_entity.id
_entity.type
_entity.pdbx_description
1 polymer ?
#
loop_
_entity_poly.entity_id
_entity_poly.type
_entity_poly.pdbx_seq_one_letter_code
_entity_poly.pdbx_strand_id
1 'polypeptide(L)'
;MELLIMISACKGGSANKVTAVLPYFPYSRQSKKKSHRGAITARMLANLLHVAGVKHVITVDLHASQMQGFFKCPVDNLHAEPLIARWIRLNVPNWREAVVVSKNAGGTKRVTSLADALKLNFGLVTTDRKRATNMTASMIMNHLDGWDHPPAFMNRYHGTVSEDQDSQTLKALQGGSTQQSPIEELRDEEEQEEPQDALEYNDERAQEVTHGRLVQGHVVADDFPSSTQSDAGADGSQSQPGEEDPMTMSHASSFFAPEPHALGGSGDAGASSDEEEDKFKDPKIEHMITLVGNVKDRPVLIVDDMIDKPGSWIAAAETVVKRGRAKKVYCMATHGVFGADCLERLQACDCIDQIIVTNSFPIPEKKIKATSKLVILDLSFLLSEAIRRNHYGESISPLFQHFAE
;
A
#
# COMPACT_ATOMS: atom_id res chain seq x y z
N MET A 1 21.19 -0.73 -18.98
CA MET A 1 22.00 0.20 -19.81
C MET A 1 21.73 0.01 -21.29
N GLU A 2 21.90 -1.20 -21.83
CA GLU A 2 21.60 -1.61 -23.22
C GLU A 2 20.46 -0.85 -23.91
N LEU A 3 19.24 -0.85 -23.34
CA LEU A 3 18.09 -0.08 -23.83
C LEU A 3 18.42 1.39 -24.19
N LEU A 4 19.16 2.12 -23.34
CA LEU A 4 19.53 3.52 -23.57
C LEU A 4 20.55 3.65 -24.71
N ILE A 5 21.42 2.65 -24.87
CA ILE A 5 22.38 2.56 -25.98
C ILE A 5 21.62 2.32 -27.30
N MET A 6 20.64 1.42 -27.31
CA MET A 6 19.78 1.18 -28.48
C MET A 6 18.97 2.42 -28.86
N ILE A 7 18.33 3.09 -27.90
CA ILE A 7 17.59 4.34 -28.12
C ILE A 7 18.52 5.41 -28.72
N SER A 8 19.71 5.59 -28.14
CA SER A 8 20.73 6.53 -28.63
C SER A 8 21.20 6.19 -30.05
N ALA A 9 21.45 4.91 -30.35
CA ALA A 9 21.83 4.44 -31.67
C ALA A 9 20.73 4.67 -32.71
N CYS A 10 19.47 4.36 -32.40
CA CYS A 10 18.33 4.69 -33.26
C CYS A 10 18.19 6.22 -33.46
N LYS A 11 18.44 7.01 -32.42
CA LYS A 11 18.34 8.47 -32.47
C LYS A 11 19.46 9.10 -33.32
N GLY A 12 20.69 8.58 -33.23
CA GLY A 12 21.81 8.94 -34.10
C GLY A 12 21.59 8.48 -35.56
N GLY A 13 20.98 7.30 -35.74
CA GLY A 13 20.48 6.79 -37.03
C GLY A 13 19.27 7.55 -37.58
N SER A 14 19.02 8.79 -37.14
CA SER A 14 17.96 9.69 -37.62
C SER A 14 16.52 9.16 -37.51
N ALA A 15 16.23 8.24 -36.58
CA ALA A 15 14.87 7.75 -36.37
C ALA A 15 13.89 8.89 -36.01
N ASN A 16 12.79 9.00 -36.78
CA ASN A 16 11.77 10.03 -36.62
C ASN A 16 11.09 9.96 -35.23
N LYS A 17 10.66 8.76 -34.82
CA LYS A 17 10.00 8.48 -33.54
C LYS A 17 10.60 7.22 -32.93
N VAL A 18 11.14 7.32 -31.71
CA VAL A 18 11.53 6.17 -30.89
C VAL A 18 10.48 5.99 -29.80
N THR A 19 9.84 4.82 -29.78
CA THR A 19 8.94 4.39 -28.71
C THR A 19 9.69 3.36 -27.85
N ALA A 20 9.72 3.52 -26.54
CA ALA A 20 10.25 2.51 -25.64
C ALA A 20 9.10 1.61 -25.14
N VAL A 21 9.11 0.34 -25.53
CA VAL A 21 8.14 -0.67 -25.05
C VAL A 21 8.79 -1.43 -23.90
N LEU A 22 8.22 -1.30 -22.70
CA LEU A 22 8.78 -1.79 -21.44
C LEU A 22 7.70 -2.54 -20.66
N PRO A 23 7.45 -3.83 -20.95
CA PRO A 23 6.33 -4.57 -20.36
C PRO A 23 6.37 -4.63 -18.83
N TYR A 24 7.58 -4.61 -18.25
CA TYR A 24 7.83 -4.31 -16.84
C TYR A 24 8.74 -3.07 -16.75
N PHE A 25 8.31 -2.04 -16.01
CA PHE A 25 9.13 -0.84 -15.82
C PHE A 25 10.16 -1.03 -14.68
N PRO A 26 11.47 -0.96 -14.96
CA PRO A 26 12.51 -1.20 -13.96
C PRO A 26 12.54 -0.14 -12.85
N TYR A 27 12.85 -0.56 -11.62
CA TYR A 27 12.85 0.26 -10.39
C TYR A 27 11.47 0.87 -10.02
N SER A 28 10.35 0.32 -10.52
CA SER A 28 8.99 0.81 -10.24
C SER A 28 8.62 0.89 -8.75
N ARG A 29 9.08 -0.06 -7.91
CA ARG A 29 8.98 -0.02 -6.43
C ARG A 29 9.74 1.14 -5.77
N GLN A 30 10.55 1.89 -6.52
CA GLN A 30 11.33 3.06 -6.08
C GLN A 30 10.75 4.36 -6.67
N SER A 31 9.42 4.43 -6.72
CA SER A 31 8.62 5.59 -7.18
C SER A 31 8.36 6.63 -6.08
N LYS A 32 8.43 6.27 -4.80
CA LYS A 32 8.38 7.19 -3.65
C LYS A 32 9.68 7.15 -2.85
N LYS A 33 10.02 8.24 -2.15
CA LYS A 33 11.10 8.24 -1.16
C LYS A 33 10.69 7.32 0.01
N LYS A 34 11.48 6.29 0.29
CA LYS A 34 11.27 5.40 1.46
C LYS A 34 12.00 5.88 2.73
N SER A 35 12.88 6.86 2.61
CA SER A 35 13.59 7.50 3.74
C SER A 35 13.86 8.97 3.43
N HIS A 36 14.14 9.77 4.46
CA HIS A 36 14.33 11.22 4.36
C HIS A 36 15.39 11.63 3.32
N ARG A 37 16.46 10.84 3.16
CA ARG A 37 17.55 11.07 2.20
C ARG A 37 17.53 10.10 1.00
N GLY A 38 16.44 9.36 0.81
CA GLY A 38 16.28 8.42 -0.30
C GLY A 38 16.07 9.10 -1.66
N ALA A 39 16.50 8.41 -2.73
CA ALA A 39 16.27 8.80 -4.12
C ALA A 39 14.91 8.29 -4.65
N ILE A 40 14.45 8.85 -5.77
CA ILE A 40 13.31 8.32 -6.55
C ILE A 40 13.87 7.77 -7.87
N THR A 41 14.38 6.54 -7.81
CA THR A 41 15.12 5.90 -8.91
C THR A 41 14.27 5.72 -10.16
N ALA A 42 12.96 5.45 -10.02
CA ALA A 42 12.04 5.39 -11.15
C ALA A 42 12.00 6.71 -11.96
N ARG A 43 11.98 7.86 -11.26
CA ARG A 43 11.99 9.19 -11.89
C ARG A 43 13.34 9.51 -12.53
N MET A 44 14.44 9.00 -11.97
CA MET A 44 15.76 9.07 -12.61
C MET A 44 15.76 8.31 -13.95
N LEU A 45 15.19 7.10 -14.00
CA LEU A 45 15.11 6.34 -15.25
C LEU A 45 14.18 6.99 -16.29
N ALA A 46 13.04 7.55 -15.88
CA ALA A 46 12.17 8.31 -16.78
C ALA A 46 12.90 9.53 -17.40
N ASN A 47 13.70 10.25 -16.61
CA ASN A 47 14.58 11.32 -17.11
C ASN A 47 15.64 10.79 -18.08
N LEU A 48 16.29 9.66 -17.80
CA LEU A 48 17.30 9.06 -18.69
C LEU A 48 16.72 8.61 -20.04
N LEU A 49 15.51 8.02 -20.05
CA LEU A 49 14.80 7.65 -21.27
C LEU A 49 14.46 8.89 -22.13
N HIS A 50 14.01 9.97 -21.49
CA HIS A 50 13.77 11.24 -22.17
C HIS A 50 15.06 11.85 -22.75
N VAL A 51 16.16 11.88 -21.99
CA VAL A 51 17.46 12.40 -22.44
C VAL A 51 18.05 11.56 -23.58
N ALA A 52 17.85 10.24 -23.59
CA ALA A 52 18.24 9.37 -24.70
C ALA A 52 17.44 9.63 -25.99
N GLY A 53 16.27 10.28 -25.91
CA GLY A 53 15.48 10.69 -27.08
C GLY A 53 14.17 9.92 -27.29
N VAL A 54 13.64 9.22 -26.27
CA VAL A 54 12.32 8.58 -26.34
C VAL A 54 11.21 9.62 -26.54
N LYS A 55 10.31 9.38 -27.50
CA LYS A 55 9.14 10.22 -27.78
C LYS A 55 7.81 9.64 -27.26
N HIS A 56 7.76 8.36 -26.90
CA HIS A 56 6.60 7.70 -26.29
C HIS A 56 7.07 6.47 -25.48
N VAL A 57 6.49 6.21 -24.32
CA VAL A 57 6.66 4.93 -23.58
C VAL A 57 5.37 4.11 -23.66
N ILE A 58 5.49 2.81 -23.90
CA ILE A 58 4.41 1.82 -23.70
C ILE A 58 4.86 0.88 -22.57
N THR A 59 4.02 0.64 -21.58
CA THR A 59 4.32 -0.16 -20.39
C THR A 59 3.07 -0.91 -19.92
N VAL A 60 3.20 -1.90 -19.04
CA VAL A 60 2.05 -2.56 -18.39
C VAL A 60 2.12 -2.30 -16.88
N ASP A 61 0.96 -2.07 -16.25
CA ASP A 61 0.70 -2.00 -14.80
C ASP A 61 1.81 -1.37 -13.93
N LEU A 62 2.14 -0.10 -14.19
CA LEU A 62 3.03 0.68 -13.34
C LEU A 62 2.60 0.61 -11.85
N HIS A 63 3.52 0.12 -11.00
CA HIS A 63 3.36 -0.07 -9.54
C HIS A 63 2.64 1.09 -8.81
N ALA A 64 2.82 2.32 -9.27
CA ALA A 64 1.97 3.45 -8.90
C ALA A 64 1.58 4.24 -10.16
N SER A 65 0.29 4.48 -10.40
CA SER A 65 -0.18 5.16 -11.62
C SER A 65 0.37 6.58 -11.78
N GLN A 66 0.70 7.25 -10.68
CA GLN A 66 1.34 8.57 -10.65
C GLN A 66 2.73 8.57 -11.32
N MET A 67 3.35 7.41 -11.52
CA MET A 67 4.62 7.29 -12.26
C MET A 67 4.53 7.77 -13.71
N GLN A 68 3.34 7.80 -14.32
CA GLN A 68 3.15 8.40 -15.65
C GLN A 68 3.61 9.88 -15.67
N GLY A 69 3.41 10.61 -14.56
CA GLY A 69 3.87 11.99 -14.37
C GLY A 69 5.39 12.15 -14.18
N PHE A 70 6.18 11.06 -14.22
CA PHE A 70 7.65 11.16 -14.24
C PHE A 70 8.20 11.36 -15.66
N PHE A 71 7.40 11.06 -16.69
CA PHE A 71 7.81 11.15 -18.09
C PHE A 71 7.42 12.50 -18.68
N LYS A 72 8.27 13.03 -19.57
CA LYS A 72 8.02 14.28 -20.32
C LYS A 72 7.44 14.05 -21.73
N CYS A 73 7.00 12.83 -21.98
CA CYS A 73 6.38 12.36 -23.22
C CYS A 73 5.12 11.56 -22.84
N PRO A 74 4.22 11.28 -23.79
CA PRO A 74 3.09 10.38 -23.55
C PRO A 74 3.54 9.03 -22.98
N VAL A 75 2.62 8.35 -22.28
CA VAL A 75 2.82 7.03 -21.67
C VAL A 75 1.54 6.21 -21.82
N ASP A 76 1.56 5.17 -22.64
CA ASP A 76 0.52 4.15 -22.67
C ASP A 76 0.79 3.14 -21.53
N ASN A 77 0.16 3.35 -20.36
CA ASN A 77 0.15 2.37 -19.28
C ASN A 77 -0.98 1.36 -19.49
N LEU A 78 -0.68 0.27 -20.18
CA LEU A 78 -1.57 -0.87 -20.43
C LEU A 78 -1.90 -1.60 -19.12
N HIS A 79 -3.02 -2.33 -19.11
CA HIS A 79 -3.47 -3.10 -17.95
C HIS A 79 -3.63 -4.58 -18.31
N ALA A 80 -3.09 -5.48 -17.48
CA ALA A 80 -3.32 -6.92 -17.59
C ALA A 80 -4.64 -7.36 -16.91
N GLU A 81 -5.32 -6.47 -16.19
CA GLU A 81 -6.56 -6.77 -15.46
C GLU A 81 -7.66 -7.41 -16.34
N PRO A 82 -7.93 -6.98 -17.59
CA PRO A 82 -8.88 -7.67 -18.46
C PRO A 82 -8.46 -9.11 -18.84
N LEU A 83 -7.16 -9.35 -18.99
CA LEU A 83 -6.59 -10.67 -19.30
C LEU A 83 -6.69 -11.62 -18.09
N ILE A 84 -6.39 -11.11 -16.89
CA ILE A 84 -6.53 -11.82 -15.61
C ILE A 84 -8.02 -12.12 -15.33
N ALA A 85 -8.91 -11.14 -15.50
CA ALA A 85 -10.35 -11.30 -15.37
C ALA A 85 -10.91 -12.37 -16.32
N ARG A 86 -10.48 -12.37 -17.59
CA ARG A 86 -10.86 -13.41 -18.57
C ARG A 86 -10.34 -14.78 -18.15
N TRP A 87 -9.10 -14.88 -17.67
CA TRP A 87 -8.53 -16.14 -17.19
C TRP A 87 -9.33 -16.69 -15.99
N ILE A 88 -9.66 -15.84 -15.00
CA ILE A 88 -10.48 -16.21 -13.83
C ILE A 88 -11.82 -16.81 -14.28
N ARG A 89 -12.56 -16.11 -15.15
CA ARG A 89 -13.88 -16.53 -15.63
C ARG A 89 -13.87 -17.90 -16.32
N LEU A 90 -12.75 -18.29 -16.93
CA LEU A 90 -12.60 -19.53 -17.70
C LEU A 90 -11.95 -20.69 -16.91
N ASN A 91 -11.13 -20.41 -15.89
CA ASN A 91 -10.28 -21.43 -15.25
C ASN A 91 -10.54 -21.64 -13.74
N VAL A 92 -11.17 -20.69 -13.05
CA VAL A 92 -11.43 -20.80 -11.61
C VAL A 92 -12.83 -21.42 -11.38
N PRO A 93 -12.93 -22.63 -10.78
CA PRO A 93 -14.22 -23.23 -10.43
C PRO A 93 -14.94 -22.35 -9.40
N ASN A 94 -16.24 -22.15 -9.60
CA ASN A 94 -17.09 -21.27 -8.78
C ASN A 94 -16.54 -19.84 -8.63
N TRP A 95 -15.91 -19.27 -9.66
CA TRP A 95 -15.34 -17.91 -9.57
C TRP A 95 -16.33 -16.82 -9.11
N ARG A 96 -17.64 -16.99 -9.35
CA ARG A 96 -18.71 -16.09 -8.88
C ARG A 96 -18.88 -16.06 -7.36
N GLU A 97 -18.35 -17.05 -6.65
CA GLU A 97 -18.33 -17.14 -5.18
C GLU A 97 -16.97 -16.71 -4.61
N ALA A 98 -16.00 -16.35 -5.46
CA ALA A 98 -14.64 -16.04 -5.05
C ALA A 98 -14.52 -14.65 -4.40
N VAL A 99 -13.45 -14.47 -3.63
CA VAL A 99 -13.12 -13.20 -2.97
C VAL A 99 -11.76 -12.71 -3.45
N VAL A 100 -11.70 -11.46 -3.93
CA VAL A 100 -10.45 -10.83 -4.35
C VAL A 100 -9.75 -10.24 -3.12
N VAL A 101 -8.51 -10.63 -2.82
CA VAL A 101 -7.83 -10.26 -1.58
C VAL A 101 -6.53 -9.50 -1.87
N SER A 102 -6.34 -8.35 -1.20
CA SER A 102 -5.05 -7.67 -1.22
C SER A 102 -4.13 -8.26 -0.16
N LYS A 103 -2.87 -8.55 -0.49
CA LYS A 103 -1.87 -9.01 0.51
C LYS A 103 -1.36 -7.88 1.43
N ASN A 104 -1.62 -6.62 1.10
CA ASN A 104 -1.29 -5.45 1.90
C ASN A 104 -2.22 -4.25 1.59
N ALA A 105 -2.14 -3.19 2.39
CA ALA A 105 -2.95 -1.97 2.20
C ALA A 105 -2.65 -1.21 0.88
N GLY A 106 -1.47 -1.40 0.28
CA GLY A 106 -1.09 -0.75 -0.98
C GLY A 106 -1.84 -1.27 -2.20
N GLY A 107 -2.11 -2.59 -2.26
CA GLY A 107 -2.79 -3.23 -3.39
C GLY A 107 -4.30 -2.96 -3.49
N THR A 108 -4.92 -2.37 -2.46
CA THR A 108 -6.38 -2.24 -2.29
C THR A 108 -7.12 -1.76 -3.55
N LYS A 109 -6.64 -0.69 -4.21
CA LYS A 109 -7.31 -0.12 -5.40
C LYS A 109 -7.36 -1.06 -6.62
N ARG A 110 -6.39 -1.96 -6.75
CA ARG A 110 -6.33 -2.97 -7.82
C ARG A 110 -7.28 -4.13 -7.53
N VAL A 111 -7.36 -4.49 -6.24
CA VAL A 111 -8.25 -5.53 -5.73
C VAL A 111 -9.72 -5.10 -5.84
N THR A 112 -10.05 -3.83 -5.53
CA THR A 112 -11.41 -3.30 -5.77
C THR A 112 -11.73 -3.24 -7.27
N SER A 113 -10.83 -2.74 -8.12
CA SER A 113 -11.05 -2.68 -9.59
C SER A 113 -11.41 -4.05 -10.18
N LEU A 114 -10.61 -5.08 -9.88
CA LEU A 114 -10.88 -6.44 -10.36
C LEU A 114 -12.14 -7.04 -9.72
N ALA A 115 -12.43 -6.74 -8.45
CA ALA A 115 -13.65 -7.19 -7.78
C ALA A 115 -14.90 -6.58 -8.43
N ASP A 116 -14.90 -5.28 -8.72
CA ASP A 116 -15.98 -4.57 -9.41
C ASP A 116 -16.17 -5.12 -10.85
N ALA A 117 -15.08 -5.32 -11.59
CA ALA A 117 -15.07 -5.88 -12.95
C ALA A 117 -15.52 -7.36 -13.04
N LEU A 118 -15.52 -8.08 -11.91
CA LEU A 118 -16.04 -9.44 -11.78
C LEU A 118 -17.35 -9.53 -10.99
N LYS A 119 -17.80 -8.44 -10.35
CA LYS A 119 -18.92 -8.39 -9.38
C LYS A 119 -18.75 -9.38 -8.22
N LEU A 120 -17.57 -9.34 -7.58
CA LEU A 120 -17.18 -10.18 -6.44
C LEU A 120 -17.02 -9.36 -5.16
N ASN A 121 -17.06 -10.03 -4.02
CA ASN A 121 -16.60 -9.46 -2.76
C ASN A 121 -15.07 -9.30 -2.80
N PHE A 122 -14.54 -8.34 -2.03
CA PHE A 122 -13.11 -8.22 -1.79
C PHE A 122 -12.77 -8.33 -0.29
N GLY A 123 -11.49 -8.54 0.00
CA GLY A 123 -10.92 -8.57 1.34
C GLY A 123 -9.53 -7.96 1.40
N LEU A 124 -9.06 -7.69 2.63
CA LEU A 124 -7.79 -7.02 2.88
C LEU A 124 -6.97 -7.79 3.90
N VAL A 125 -5.71 -8.10 3.57
CA VAL A 125 -4.69 -8.50 4.54
C VAL A 125 -3.85 -7.27 4.90
N THR A 126 -3.63 -7.05 6.20
CA THR A 126 -2.63 -6.10 6.72
C THR A 126 -1.67 -6.81 7.67
N THR A 127 -0.44 -6.31 7.77
CA THR A 127 0.55 -6.82 8.76
C THR A 127 1.03 -5.69 9.65
N ASP A 128 0.53 -5.69 10.89
CA ASP A 128 0.92 -4.74 11.92
C ASP A 128 2.03 -5.32 12.78
N ARG A 129 3.11 -4.56 12.97
CA ARG A 129 4.11 -4.91 13.99
C ARG A 129 3.42 -4.75 15.35
N LYS A 130 3.51 -5.75 16.24
CA LYS A 130 3.23 -5.52 17.67
C LYS A 130 4.13 -4.36 18.12
N ARG A 131 3.54 -3.20 18.45
CA ARG A 131 4.26 -2.21 19.26
C ARG A 131 4.63 -2.94 20.55
N ALA A 132 5.93 -3.05 20.83
CA ALA A 132 6.35 -3.39 22.17
C ALA A 132 5.70 -2.36 23.10
N THR A 133 5.06 -2.84 24.17
CA THR A 133 4.54 -1.97 25.23
C THR A 133 5.71 -1.39 25.99
N ASN A 134 6.32 -0.36 25.41
CA ASN A 134 7.23 0.53 26.11
C ASN A 134 6.45 1.15 27.26
N MET A 135 6.62 0.59 28.46
CA MET A 135 6.10 1.12 29.73
C MET A 135 6.90 2.37 30.11
N THR A 136 6.81 3.42 29.29
CA THR A 136 7.54 4.68 29.45
C THR A 136 6.63 5.74 30.02
N ALA A 137 6.74 5.95 31.34
CA ALA A 137 6.39 7.17 32.06
C ALA A 137 4.90 7.63 32.05
N SER A 138 4.01 6.83 32.66
CA SER A 138 2.72 7.32 33.18
C SER A 138 2.34 6.76 34.56
N MET A 139 3.27 6.11 35.28
CA MET A 139 3.05 5.52 36.61
C MET A 139 4.19 5.85 37.60
N ILE A 140 4.50 7.14 37.76
CA ILE A 140 5.31 7.66 38.89
C ILE A 140 4.67 8.95 39.41
N MET A 141 3.65 8.81 40.26
CA MET A 141 3.14 9.80 41.22
C MET A 141 1.88 9.23 41.91
N ASN A 142 2.07 8.35 42.90
CA ASN A 142 1.08 8.03 43.95
C ASN A 142 1.68 7.05 44.98
N HIS A 143 2.50 7.59 45.89
CA HIS A 143 2.58 7.19 47.31
C HIS A 143 3.60 8.08 48.04
N LEU A 144 3.08 9.14 48.67
CA LEU A 144 3.61 9.72 49.90
C LEU A 144 2.39 10.09 50.74
N ASP A 145 2.34 9.61 51.97
CA ASP A 145 1.10 9.57 52.74
C ASP A 145 0.86 10.83 53.58
N GLY A 146 -0.35 11.38 53.49
CA GLY A 146 -1.05 12.13 54.55
C GLY A 146 -0.52 13.51 54.98
N TRP A 147 -1.45 14.45 55.16
CA TRP A 147 -1.90 14.91 56.50
C TRP A 147 -3.15 15.81 56.33
N ASP A 148 -3.75 16.26 57.44
CA ASP A 148 -5.17 16.60 57.55
C ASP A 148 -5.65 18.01 57.10
N HIS A 149 -6.95 18.03 56.76
CA HIS A 149 -7.95 19.12 56.85
C HIS A 149 -7.87 20.37 55.92
N PRO A 150 -9.04 20.83 55.39
CA PRO A 150 -9.17 22.09 54.65
C PRO A 150 -9.83 23.25 55.45
N PRO A 151 -9.45 24.50 55.14
CA PRO A 151 -10.39 25.63 54.98
C PRO A 151 -10.25 26.23 53.56
N ALA A 152 -11.28 26.65 52.81
CA ALA A 152 -12.49 27.43 53.09
C ALA A 152 -12.27 28.96 53.08
N PHE A 153 -13.11 29.67 52.31
CA PHE A 153 -13.19 31.15 52.11
C PHE A 153 -11.98 31.83 51.40
N MET A 154 -12.09 33.00 50.76
CA MET A 154 -13.16 33.60 49.93
C MET A 154 -12.65 34.89 49.23
N ASN A 155 -13.15 35.19 48.02
CA ASN A 155 -13.39 36.55 47.49
C ASN A 155 -12.24 37.56 47.17
N ARG A 156 -12.32 38.09 45.93
CA ARG A 156 -12.26 39.52 45.50
C ARG A 156 -10.95 40.21 45.03
N TYR A 157 -11.12 40.88 43.85
CA TYR A 157 -10.65 42.23 43.45
C TYR A 157 -9.19 42.40 42.94
N HIS A 158 -8.83 43.37 42.07
CA HIS A 158 -9.54 44.13 40.99
C HIS A 158 -8.52 45.02 40.20
N GLY A 159 -8.63 45.15 38.86
CA GLY A 159 -7.95 46.19 38.06
C GLY A 159 -6.47 45.92 37.67
N THR A 160 -5.79 46.69 36.78
CA THR A 160 -6.20 47.85 35.93
C THR A 160 -5.33 48.01 34.64
N VAL A 161 -5.99 48.47 33.56
CA VAL A 161 -5.61 49.21 32.32
C VAL A 161 -4.19 49.78 32.08
N SER A 162 -3.66 49.60 30.85
CA SER A 162 -2.99 50.59 29.93
C SER A 162 -2.71 49.90 28.55
N GLU A 163 -3.14 50.38 27.36
CA GLU A 163 -2.68 51.55 26.55
C GLU A 163 -1.21 51.45 26.09
N ASP A 164 -0.80 51.70 24.83
CA ASP A 164 -1.47 51.96 23.52
C ASP A 164 -0.54 51.42 22.37
N GLN A 165 -0.58 51.60 21.04
CA GLN A 165 -1.21 52.46 19.98
C GLN A 165 -1.27 51.57 18.68
N ASP A 166 -1.52 51.91 17.40
CA ASP A 166 -1.64 53.13 16.56
C ASP A 166 -2.64 52.86 15.36
N SER A 167 -2.49 53.47 14.17
CA SER A 167 -3.66 53.94 13.39
C SER A 167 -3.63 53.91 11.83
N GLN A 168 -4.83 54.03 11.24
CA GLN A 168 -5.17 54.40 9.83
C GLN A 168 -4.95 53.30 8.74
N THR A 169 -5.65 53.24 7.59
CA THR A 169 -6.67 54.12 6.96
C THR A 169 -7.57 53.35 5.95
N LEU A 170 -8.88 53.66 5.84
CA LEU A 170 -9.60 54.08 4.61
C LEU A 170 -11.14 54.08 4.73
N LYS A 171 -11.81 54.89 3.90
CA LYS A 171 -13.28 55.05 3.76
C LYS A 171 -13.77 54.26 2.53
N ALA A 172 -14.92 53.57 2.48
CA ALA A 172 -16.31 53.94 2.80
C ALA A 172 -16.95 54.95 1.81
N LEU A 173 -17.99 54.52 1.09
CA LEU A 173 -19.01 55.34 0.40
C LEU A 173 -20.30 54.52 0.21
N GLN A 174 -21.46 55.18 -0.03
CA GLN A 174 -22.79 54.60 0.22
C GLN A 174 -23.80 54.78 -0.94
N GLY A 175 -24.86 53.96 -0.92
CA GLY A 175 -26.15 54.20 -1.61
C GLY A 175 -26.95 52.90 -1.83
N GLY A 176 -28.27 52.81 -1.65
CA GLY A 176 -29.21 53.76 -1.00
C GLY A 176 -30.67 53.59 -1.44
N SER A 177 -31.61 53.35 -0.50
CA SER A 177 -33.10 53.29 -0.68
C SER A 177 -33.65 52.12 -1.56
N THR A 178 -34.91 51.65 -1.49
CA THR A 178 -36.12 52.03 -0.70
C THR A 178 -37.05 50.81 -0.44
N GLN A 179 -38.08 51.03 0.41
CA GLN A 179 -39.42 50.40 0.59
C GLN A 179 -40.05 49.68 -0.65
N GLN A 180 -41.06 48.79 -0.61
CA GLN A 180 -42.01 48.23 0.41
C GLN A 180 -42.72 46.95 -0.18
N SER A 181 -43.73 46.24 0.38
CA SER A 181 -44.53 46.40 1.64
C SER A 181 -44.91 45.10 2.42
N PRO A 182 -46.01 44.33 2.15
CA PRO A 182 -46.81 43.77 3.25
C PRO A 182 -47.09 42.25 3.27
N ILE A 183 -47.65 41.81 4.41
CA ILE A 183 -48.15 40.47 4.77
C ILE A 183 -49.60 40.29 4.31
N GLU A 184 -50.04 39.06 4.00
CA GLU A 184 -51.44 38.67 4.23
C GLU A 184 -51.56 37.21 4.73
N GLU A 185 -52.46 37.02 5.71
CA GLU A 185 -52.93 35.77 6.35
C GLU A 185 -53.60 34.77 5.39
N LEU A 186 -53.33 33.44 5.46
CA LEU A 186 -54.39 32.42 5.67
C LEU A 186 -53.83 31.00 5.86
N ARG A 187 -54.73 30.05 6.20
CA ARG A 187 -54.44 28.68 6.66
C ARG A 187 -54.50 27.66 5.52
N ASP A 188 -54.06 26.43 5.86
CA ASP A 188 -54.36 25.09 5.31
C ASP A 188 -53.03 24.28 5.26
N GLU A 189 -52.93 22.98 5.55
CA GLU A 189 -53.78 21.96 6.21
C GLU A 189 -52.83 20.97 6.96
N GLU A 190 -53.33 20.07 7.83
CA GLU A 190 -52.50 19.08 8.53
C GLU A 190 -52.28 17.80 7.68
N GLU A 191 -51.19 17.74 6.90
CA GLU A 191 -50.69 16.49 6.31
C GLU A 191 -49.44 15.95 7.03
N GLN A 192 -49.33 14.62 7.11
CA GLN A 192 -48.31 13.91 7.87
C GLN A 192 -47.18 13.43 6.94
N GLU A 193 -46.05 14.13 6.92
CA GLU A 193 -44.82 13.61 6.29
C GLU A 193 -44.00 12.79 7.30
N GLU A 194 -43.79 11.50 7.01
CA GLU A 194 -42.83 10.67 7.74
C GLU A 194 -41.38 11.07 7.39
N PRO A 195 -40.49 11.27 8.39
CA PRO A 195 -39.08 11.55 8.10
C PRO A 195 -38.37 10.27 7.63
N GLN A 196 -38.26 10.11 6.30
CA GLN A 196 -37.54 9.00 5.69
C GLN A 196 -36.04 9.04 6.01
N ASP A 197 -35.50 7.86 6.34
CA ASP A 197 -34.07 7.50 6.34
C ASP A 197 -33.10 8.53 6.95
N ALA A 198 -33.27 8.78 8.26
CA ALA A 198 -32.13 9.14 9.09
C ALA A 198 -31.07 8.02 8.99
N LEU A 199 -29.97 8.28 8.27
CA LEU A 199 -28.87 7.32 8.12
C LEU A 199 -28.26 6.99 9.48
N GLU A 200 -28.69 5.87 10.04
CA GLU A 200 -28.21 5.35 11.31
C GLU A 200 -26.72 5.01 11.19
N TYR A 201 -25.88 5.81 11.85
CA TYR A 201 -24.45 5.55 12.00
C TYR A 201 -24.27 4.35 12.93
N ASN A 202 -24.49 3.15 12.39
CA ASN A 202 -24.29 1.91 13.11
C ASN A 202 -22.79 1.70 13.33
N ASP A 203 -22.31 2.04 14.53
CA ASP A 203 -20.91 1.88 14.99
C ASP A 203 -20.58 0.40 15.30
N GLU A 204 -21.18 -0.51 14.53
CA GLU A 204 -20.95 -1.95 14.58
C GLU A 204 -19.55 -2.26 14.07
N ARG A 205 -18.67 -2.55 15.03
CA ARG A 205 -17.31 -3.04 14.81
C ARG A 205 -17.31 -4.20 13.82
N ALA A 206 -16.73 -3.98 12.64
CA ALA A 206 -16.76 -4.89 11.49
C ALA A 206 -16.66 -6.38 11.90
N GLN A 207 -17.76 -7.12 11.71
CA GLN A 207 -17.92 -8.47 12.26
C GLN A 207 -16.96 -9.51 11.65
N GLU A 208 -16.36 -9.22 10.48
CA GLU A 208 -15.56 -10.16 9.67
C GLU A 208 -14.05 -9.90 9.73
N VAL A 209 -13.50 -9.57 10.91
CA VAL A 209 -12.05 -9.34 11.10
C VAL A 209 -11.36 -10.52 11.80
N THR A 210 -10.62 -11.31 11.01
CA THR A 210 -9.86 -12.48 11.47
C THR A 210 -8.40 -12.09 11.75
N HIS A 211 -7.86 -12.50 12.90
CA HIS A 211 -6.48 -12.20 13.30
C HIS A 211 -5.60 -13.46 13.31
N GLY A 212 -4.29 -13.28 13.16
CA GLY A 212 -3.27 -14.31 13.32
C GLY A 212 -1.92 -13.73 13.76
N ARG A 213 -1.01 -14.60 14.23
CA ARG A 213 0.38 -14.24 14.54
C ARG A 213 1.31 -14.75 13.44
N LEU A 214 2.27 -13.91 13.04
CA LEU A 214 3.36 -14.26 12.13
C LEU A 214 4.67 -14.42 12.89
N VAL A 215 5.35 -15.53 12.64
CA VAL A 215 6.73 -15.80 13.05
C VAL A 215 7.50 -16.20 11.80
N GLN A 216 8.63 -15.55 11.52
CA GLN A 216 9.44 -15.74 10.29
C GLN A 216 8.65 -15.64 8.96
N GLY A 217 7.53 -14.90 8.97
CA GLY A 217 6.62 -14.76 7.80
C GLY A 217 5.58 -15.87 7.63
N HIS A 218 5.49 -16.83 8.56
CA HIS A 218 4.51 -17.91 8.56
C HIS A 218 3.49 -17.75 9.69
N VAL A 219 2.24 -18.15 9.43
CA VAL A 219 1.13 -18.08 10.39
C VAL A 219 1.21 -19.25 11.37
N VAL A 220 1.38 -18.92 12.65
CA VAL A 220 1.44 -19.88 13.77
C VAL A 220 0.09 -20.04 14.48
N ALA A 221 -0.03 -21.10 15.28
CA ALA A 221 -1.17 -21.33 16.17
C ALA A 221 -1.23 -20.32 17.33
N ASP A 222 -2.37 -20.22 18.00
CA ASP A 222 -2.52 -19.30 19.14
C ASP A 222 -1.73 -19.76 20.37
N ASP A 223 -1.51 -21.08 20.47
CA ASP A 223 -0.73 -21.79 21.49
C ASP A 223 0.80 -21.62 21.31
N PHE A 224 1.26 -21.09 20.17
CA PHE A 224 2.70 -21.07 19.83
C PHE A 224 3.48 -20.18 20.81
N PRO A 225 4.60 -20.65 21.40
CA PRO A 225 5.33 -19.87 22.40
C PRO A 225 5.91 -18.60 21.78
N SER A 226 5.51 -17.44 22.32
CA SER A 226 6.19 -16.18 22.00
C SER A 226 7.64 -16.24 22.47
N SER A 227 8.56 -15.65 21.70
CA SER A 227 9.95 -15.50 22.12
C SER A 227 10.04 -14.53 23.29
N THR A 228 10.00 -15.04 24.51
CA THR A 228 10.33 -14.25 25.70
C THR A 228 11.76 -13.71 25.54
N GLN A 229 11.93 -12.40 25.78
CA GLN A 229 13.22 -11.95 26.27
C GLN A 229 13.37 -12.61 27.64
N SER A 230 14.36 -13.50 27.79
CA SER A 230 14.60 -14.19 29.04
C SER A 230 14.95 -13.18 30.12
N ASP A 231 14.14 -13.13 31.18
CA ASP A 231 14.55 -12.49 32.44
C ASP A 231 15.94 -12.99 32.87
N ALA A 232 16.67 -12.14 33.59
CA ALA A 232 18.01 -12.43 34.07
C ALA A 232 18.01 -13.46 35.22
N GLY A 233 17.69 -14.71 34.90
CA GLY A 233 17.93 -15.87 35.76
C GLY A 233 19.42 -16.17 35.81
N ALA A 234 19.99 -16.12 37.00
CA ALA A 234 21.43 -16.30 37.19
C ALA A 234 21.85 -17.78 37.02
N ASP A 235 22.91 -18.00 36.25
CA ASP A 235 23.84 -19.10 36.50
C ASP A 235 25.27 -18.59 36.23
N GLY A 236 26.25 -19.10 36.97
CA GLY A 236 27.57 -18.46 37.11
C GLY A 236 28.74 -19.43 37.06
N SER A 237 29.47 -19.43 35.95
CA SER A 237 30.83 -20.00 35.87
C SER A 237 31.68 -19.26 34.83
N GLN A 238 33.00 -19.41 34.93
CA GLN A 238 33.99 -18.47 34.36
C GLN A 238 34.68 -19.00 33.10
N SER A 239 35.00 -18.10 32.17
CA SER A 239 36.20 -18.20 31.30
C SER A 239 36.65 -16.80 30.85
N GLN A 240 37.87 -16.71 30.30
CA GLN A 240 38.69 -15.48 30.28
C GLN A 240 38.53 -14.60 29.01
N PRO A 241 38.90 -13.31 29.08
CA PRO A 241 38.70 -12.35 27.98
C PRO A 241 39.71 -12.50 26.84
N GLY A 242 39.27 -12.15 25.62
CA GLY A 242 40.10 -11.97 24.43
C GLY A 242 40.03 -10.52 23.95
N GLU A 243 41.16 -10.00 23.46
CA GLU A 243 41.47 -8.61 23.15
C GLU A 243 40.43 -7.86 22.29
N GLU A 244 40.06 -6.63 22.70
CA GLU A 244 39.28 -5.68 21.90
C GLU A 244 40.19 -4.66 21.18
N ASP A 245 39.96 -4.40 19.90
CA ASP A 245 40.74 -3.47 19.07
C ASP A 245 40.19 -2.01 19.17
N PRO A 246 40.93 -1.04 19.75
CA PRO A 246 40.36 0.21 20.26
C PRO A 246 40.24 1.34 19.22
N MET A 247 39.57 1.11 18.08
CA MET A 247 39.49 2.08 16.96
C MET A 247 38.08 2.38 16.42
N THR A 248 37.01 2.18 17.19
CA THR A 248 35.61 2.39 16.74
C THR A 248 34.82 3.48 17.49
N MET A 249 35.38 4.12 18.52
CA MET A 249 34.65 5.06 19.38
C MET A 249 34.87 6.54 19.00
N SER A 250 34.27 7.00 17.89
CA SER A 250 34.10 8.43 17.59
C SER A 250 33.04 8.74 16.53
N HIS A 251 31.77 8.95 16.94
CA HIS A 251 30.96 10.11 16.54
C HIS A 251 29.60 10.14 17.27
N ALA A 252 29.64 10.33 18.60
CA ALA A 252 28.45 10.50 19.44
C ALA A 252 28.39 11.92 20.05
N SER A 253 28.00 12.91 19.26
CA SER A 253 27.64 14.26 19.75
C SER A 253 26.92 15.09 18.69
N SER A 254 25.64 15.40 18.94
CA SER A 254 24.88 16.59 18.46
C SER A 254 23.36 16.38 18.71
N PHE A 255 22.95 16.35 19.98
CA PHE A 255 21.56 16.63 20.35
C PHE A 255 21.38 18.15 20.43
N PHE A 256 20.40 18.73 19.72
CA PHE A 256 19.43 19.70 20.27
C PHE A 256 18.29 20.00 19.27
N ALA A 257 17.12 20.33 19.83
CA ALA A 257 15.82 20.75 19.26
C ALA A 257 15.63 20.94 17.72
N PRO A 258 14.55 20.37 17.14
CA PRO A 258 14.00 20.82 15.85
C PRO A 258 12.99 21.97 16.01
N GLU A 259 12.99 22.93 15.07
CA GLU A 259 11.91 23.93 14.96
C GLU A 259 10.66 23.39 14.23
N PRO A 260 9.46 23.94 14.52
CA PRO A 260 8.22 23.56 13.85
C PRO A 260 8.10 24.22 12.46
N HIS A 261 8.67 23.60 11.43
CA HIS A 261 8.44 24.04 10.05
C HIS A 261 7.07 23.56 9.53
N ALA A 262 6.18 24.51 9.28
CA ALA A 262 4.79 24.27 8.86
C ALA A 262 4.68 23.85 7.38
N LEU A 263 4.94 22.57 7.10
CA LEU A 263 4.57 21.91 5.85
C LEU A 263 4.01 20.52 6.14
N GLY A 264 2.71 20.34 5.86
CA GLY A 264 1.94 19.15 6.23
C GLY A 264 2.33 17.89 5.47
N GLY A 265 3.42 17.25 5.87
CA GLY A 265 3.69 15.85 5.53
C GLY A 265 2.82 14.94 6.37
N SER A 266 1.66 14.52 5.85
CA SER A 266 0.84 13.48 6.48
C SER A 266 1.69 12.21 6.66
N GLY A 267 1.87 11.77 7.91
CA GLY A 267 2.71 10.62 8.28
C GLY A 267 2.21 9.25 7.78
N ASP A 268 1.16 9.24 6.97
CA ASP A 268 0.43 8.06 6.48
C ASP A 268 1.06 7.47 5.21
N ALA A 269 2.39 7.33 5.22
CA ALA A 269 3.14 6.72 4.14
C ALA A 269 3.06 5.19 4.24
N GLY A 270 1.87 4.62 3.97
CA GLY A 270 1.60 3.17 4.03
C GLY A 270 2.74 2.32 3.47
N ALA A 271 3.16 1.33 4.25
CA ALA A 271 4.42 0.61 4.04
C ALA A 271 4.50 -0.02 2.64
N SER A 272 5.65 0.09 1.98
CA SER A 272 5.82 -0.60 0.69
C SER A 272 6.09 -2.09 0.90
N SER A 273 5.73 -2.93 -0.08
CA SER A 273 5.88 -4.39 0.01
C SER A 273 7.33 -4.88 0.21
N ASP A 274 8.35 -4.02 0.07
CA ASP A 274 9.73 -4.36 0.49
C ASP A 274 9.91 -4.27 2.01
N GLU A 275 9.34 -3.23 2.63
CA GLU A 275 9.44 -3.00 4.08
C GLU A 275 8.69 -4.08 4.86
N GLU A 276 7.64 -4.66 4.28
CA GLU A 276 6.94 -5.83 4.82
C GLU A 276 7.84 -7.08 4.84
N GLU A 277 8.72 -7.24 3.85
CA GLU A 277 9.53 -8.44 3.69
C GLU A 277 10.82 -8.42 4.52
N ASP A 278 11.42 -7.25 4.71
CA ASP A 278 12.56 -7.11 5.63
C ASP A 278 12.12 -7.20 7.11
N LYS A 279 10.87 -6.86 7.43
CA LYS A 279 10.26 -7.10 8.76
C LYS A 279 10.17 -8.58 9.14
N PHE A 280 9.98 -9.49 8.17
CA PHE A 280 9.82 -10.93 8.44
C PHE A 280 11.14 -11.67 8.72
N LYS A 281 12.30 -11.03 8.56
CA LYS A 281 13.63 -11.65 8.72
C LYS A 281 14.13 -11.70 10.17
N ASP A 282 13.66 -10.81 11.05
CA ASP A 282 14.08 -10.78 12.45
C ASP A 282 13.25 -11.76 13.29
N PRO A 283 13.84 -12.85 13.82
CA PRO A 283 13.11 -13.82 14.63
C PRO A 283 12.65 -13.27 16.00
N LYS A 284 13.15 -12.09 16.42
CA LYS A 284 12.78 -11.45 17.69
C LYS A 284 11.55 -10.53 17.58
N ILE A 285 10.95 -10.40 16.40
CA ILE A 285 9.80 -9.51 16.17
C ILE A 285 8.59 -10.33 15.71
N GLU A 286 7.64 -10.57 16.62
CA GLU A 286 6.29 -11.00 16.24
C GLU A 286 5.57 -9.88 15.48
N HIS A 287 4.87 -10.26 14.40
CA HIS A 287 3.90 -9.39 13.72
C HIS A 287 2.50 -9.99 13.84
N MET A 288 1.50 -9.13 13.90
CA MET A 288 0.10 -9.50 13.79
C MET A 288 -0.31 -9.40 12.32
N ILE A 289 -1.01 -10.40 11.81
CA ILE A 289 -1.63 -10.37 10.50
C ILE A 289 -3.15 -10.33 10.67
N THR A 290 -3.79 -9.40 9.97
CA THR A 290 -5.22 -9.14 10.09
C THR A 290 -5.85 -9.30 8.72
N LEU A 291 -6.86 -10.16 8.62
CA LEU A 291 -7.67 -10.41 7.43
C LEU A 291 -9.06 -9.81 7.66
N VAL A 292 -9.44 -8.86 6.82
CA VAL A 292 -10.76 -8.23 6.79
C VAL A 292 -11.54 -8.80 5.61
N GLY A 293 -12.75 -9.29 5.87
CA GLY A 293 -13.69 -9.79 4.86
C GLY A 293 -13.76 -11.32 4.77
N ASN A 294 -14.97 -11.84 4.62
CA ASN A 294 -15.27 -13.27 4.67
C ASN A 294 -14.86 -14.05 3.41
N VAL A 295 -13.74 -14.76 3.55
CA VAL A 295 -13.18 -15.72 2.58
C VAL A 295 -13.62 -17.18 2.83
N LYS A 296 -14.48 -17.42 3.83
CA LYS A 296 -14.73 -18.75 4.39
C LYS A 296 -15.43 -19.66 3.39
N ASP A 297 -14.90 -20.87 3.20
CA ASP A 297 -15.40 -21.91 2.28
C ASP A 297 -15.39 -21.48 0.78
N ARG A 298 -14.80 -20.32 0.44
CA ARG A 298 -14.76 -19.71 -0.90
C ARG A 298 -13.38 -19.83 -1.57
N PRO A 299 -13.29 -19.74 -2.92
CA PRO A 299 -12.02 -19.49 -3.60
C PRO A 299 -11.49 -18.09 -3.28
N VAL A 300 -10.18 -17.93 -3.13
CA VAL A 300 -9.52 -16.63 -2.90
C VAL A 300 -8.56 -16.31 -4.03
N LEU A 301 -8.64 -15.07 -4.51
CA LEU A 301 -7.82 -14.51 -5.57
C LEU A 301 -6.92 -13.44 -4.95
N ILE A 302 -5.68 -13.77 -4.56
CA ILE A 302 -4.75 -12.80 -3.97
C ILE A 302 -4.09 -12.02 -5.11
N VAL A 303 -4.18 -10.68 -5.11
CA VAL A 303 -3.73 -9.85 -6.25
C VAL A 303 -2.76 -8.73 -5.84
N ASP A 304 -1.69 -8.54 -6.62
CA ASP A 304 -0.81 -7.36 -6.57
C ASP A 304 -0.24 -7.05 -7.98
N ASP A 305 0.57 -6.01 -8.18
CA ASP A 305 1.22 -5.78 -9.50
C ASP A 305 2.37 -6.74 -9.79
N MET A 306 3.09 -7.22 -8.77
CA MET A 306 4.25 -8.10 -8.97
C MET A 306 4.50 -9.13 -7.87
N ILE A 307 5.13 -10.24 -8.27
CA ILE A 307 5.74 -11.21 -7.36
C ILE A 307 7.26 -11.11 -7.50
N ASP A 308 7.95 -10.72 -6.42
CA ASP A 308 9.41 -10.62 -6.36
C ASP A 308 10.00 -11.51 -5.27
N LYS A 309 9.55 -11.35 -4.01
CA LYS A 309 9.93 -12.21 -2.88
C LYS A 309 8.68 -12.91 -2.32
N PRO A 310 8.82 -14.05 -1.59
CA PRO A 310 7.67 -14.91 -1.28
C PRO A 310 6.97 -14.57 0.05
N GLY A 311 7.60 -13.82 0.96
CA GLY A 311 7.16 -13.71 2.35
C GLY A 311 5.76 -13.13 2.52
N SER A 312 5.49 -11.98 1.87
CA SER A 312 4.18 -11.32 1.93
C SER A 312 3.06 -12.17 1.30
N TRP A 313 3.36 -12.91 0.24
CA TRP A 313 2.43 -13.81 -0.44
C TRP A 313 2.10 -15.06 0.38
N ILE A 314 3.10 -15.70 0.98
CA ILE A 314 2.91 -16.89 1.84
C ILE A 314 2.15 -16.51 3.11
N ALA A 315 2.50 -15.39 3.76
CA ALA A 315 1.77 -14.90 4.94
C ALA A 315 0.27 -14.67 4.65
N ALA A 316 -0.05 -14.05 3.51
CA ALA A 316 -1.43 -13.84 3.09
C ALA A 316 -2.16 -15.16 2.77
N ALA A 317 -1.54 -16.05 1.98
CA ALA A 317 -2.11 -17.36 1.62
C ALA A 317 -2.38 -18.25 2.84
N GLU A 318 -1.41 -18.33 3.76
CA GLU A 318 -1.57 -19.06 5.02
C GLU A 318 -2.65 -18.43 5.91
N THR A 319 -2.83 -17.11 5.89
CA THR A 319 -3.88 -16.44 6.69
C THR A 319 -5.26 -16.78 6.16
N VAL A 320 -5.49 -16.63 4.84
CA VAL A 320 -6.80 -16.93 4.26
C VAL A 320 -7.16 -18.41 4.37
N VAL A 321 -6.20 -19.34 4.30
CA VAL A 321 -6.45 -20.78 4.49
C VAL A 321 -6.55 -21.15 5.98
N LYS A 322 -5.48 -20.99 6.77
CA LYS A 322 -5.42 -21.52 8.15
C LYS A 322 -6.36 -20.80 9.11
N ARG A 323 -6.64 -19.51 8.88
CA ARG A 323 -7.52 -18.70 9.74
C ARG A 323 -8.86 -18.39 9.08
N GLY A 324 -8.83 -17.93 7.83
CA GLY A 324 -10.04 -17.60 7.05
C GLY A 324 -10.83 -18.81 6.53
N ARG A 325 -10.23 -20.01 6.49
CA ARG A 325 -10.82 -21.24 5.91
C ARG A 325 -11.21 -21.11 4.43
N ALA A 326 -10.37 -20.43 3.65
CA ALA A 326 -10.47 -20.40 2.19
C ALA A 326 -10.34 -21.81 1.58
N LYS A 327 -11.12 -22.08 0.54
CA LYS A 327 -11.23 -23.40 -0.12
C LYS A 327 -10.13 -23.66 -1.14
N LYS A 328 -9.64 -22.61 -1.81
CA LYS A 328 -8.50 -22.58 -2.74
C LYS A 328 -7.89 -21.18 -2.76
N VAL A 329 -6.60 -21.06 -3.07
CA VAL A 329 -5.89 -19.79 -3.20
C VAL A 329 -5.14 -19.71 -4.53
N TYR A 330 -5.44 -18.66 -5.28
CA TYR A 330 -4.77 -18.31 -6.53
C TYR A 330 -4.00 -17.01 -6.30
N CYS A 331 -2.68 -17.03 -6.41
CA CYS A 331 -1.84 -15.83 -6.32
C CYS A 331 -1.66 -15.25 -7.73
N MET A 332 -2.09 -14.02 -7.97
CA MET A 332 -2.12 -13.39 -9.29
C MET A 332 -1.37 -12.06 -9.30
N ALA A 333 -0.52 -11.85 -10.31
CA ALA A 333 0.13 -10.55 -10.51
C ALA A 333 0.42 -10.29 -11.98
N THR A 334 0.66 -9.03 -12.36
CA THR A 334 1.14 -8.75 -13.71
C THR A 334 2.58 -9.25 -13.88
N HIS A 335 3.51 -8.84 -13.02
CA HIS A 335 4.95 -9.12 -13.22
C HIS A 335 5.48 -10.26 -12.33
N GLY A 336 5.85 -11.39 -12.96
CA GLY A 336 6.55 -12.49 -12.30
C GLY A 336 8.08 -12.28 -12.27
N VAL A 337 8.58 -11.49 -11.31
CA VAL A 337 10.02 -11.18 -11.17
C VAL A 337 10.78 -12.33 -10.46
N PHE A 338 10.17 -12.93 -9.43
CA PHE A 338 10.61 -14.14 -8.74
C PHE A 338 12.11 -14.17 -8.33
N GLY A 339 12.56 -13.11 -7.66
CA GLY A 339 13.92 -12.99 -7.12
C GLY A 339 14.30 -14.15 -6.18
N ALA A 340 15.59 -14.50 -6.19
CA ALA A 340 16.18 -15.56 -5.37
C ALA A 340 15.39 -16.90 -5.42
N ASP A 341 14.86 -17.33 -4.28
CA ASP A 341 14.12 -18.57 -4.01
C ASP A 341 12.59 -18.41 -4.04
N CYS A 342 12.09 -17.26 -4.53
CA CYS A 342 10.68 -16.90 -4.42
C CYS A 342 9.72 -17.93 -5.04
N LEU A 343 9.95 -18.31 -6.30
CA LEU A 343 9.06 -19.24 -7.00
C LEU A 343 9.10 -20.64 -6.37
N GLU A 344 10.27 -21.06 -5.94
CA GLU A 344 10.52 -22.32 -5.25
C GLU A 344 9.77 -22.40 -3.91
N ARG A 345 9.75 -21.30 -3.14
CA ARG A 345 8.98 -21.22 -1.89
C ARG A 345 7.46 -21.11 -2.10
N LEU A 346 7.01 -20.47 -3.18
CA LEU A 346 5.58 -20.42 -3.53
C LEU A 346 5.09 -21.79 -4.04
N GLN A 347 5.92 -22.53 -4.80
CA GLN A 347 5.65 -23.92 -5.18
C GLN A 347 5.48 -24.80 -3.93
N ALA A 348 6.39 -24.67 -2.96
CA ALA A 348 6.40 -25.45 -1.71
C ALA A 348 5.33 -25.04 -0.67
N CYS A 349 4.58 -23.96 -0.90
CA CYS A 349 3.52 -23.55 0.02
C CYS A 349 2.21 -24.29 -0.28
N ASP A 350 1.80 -25.21 0.60
CA ASP A 350 0.56 -26.00 0.45
C ASP A 350 -0.71 -25.14 0.46
N CYS A 351 -0.65 -23.93 1.05
CA CYS A 351 -1.76 -22.97 1.07
C CYS A 351 -1.93 -22.20 -0.26
N ILE A 352 -1.15 -22.49 -1.31
CA ILE A 352 -1.26 -21.89 -2.64
C ILE A 352 -1.53 -23.00 -3.66
N ASP A 353 -2.65 -22.90 -4.40
CA ASP A 353 -2.99 -23.84 -5.47
C ASP A 353 -2.27 -23.50 -6.78
N GLN A 354 -2.31 -22.23 -7.19
CA GLN A 354 -1.75 -21.75 -8.46
C GLN A 354 -1.16 -20.35 -8.34
N ILE A 355 -0.19 -20.07 -9.20
CA ILE A 355 0.55 -18.81 -9.33
C ILE A 355 0.35 -18.32 -10.77
N ILE A 356 -0.43 -17.25 -10.96
CA ILE A 356 -0.76 -16.70 -12.26
C ILE A 356 0.04 -15.42 -12.46
N VAL A 357 0.86 -15.36 -13.51
CA VAL A 357 1.60 -14.16 -13.90
C VAL A 357 1.53 -13.94 -15.40
N THR A 358 1.96 -12.77 -15.88
CA THR A 358 2.16 -12.55 -17.33
C THR A 358 3.61 -12.80 -17.75
N ASN A 359 3.85 -12.93 -19.06
CA ASN A 359 5.18 -12.92 -19.65
C ASN A 359 5.82 -11.51 -19.76
N SER A 360 5.35 -10.50 -19.01
CA SER A 360 5.96 -9.16 -18.96
C SER A 360 7.40 -9.14 -18.40
N PHE A 361 7.80 -10.19 -17.70
CA PHE A 361 9.17 -10.43 -17.25
C PHE A 361 9.63 -11.84 -17.66
N PRO A 362 10.87 -12.02 -18.15
CA PRO A 362 11.34 -13.32 -18.63
C PRO A 362 11.65 -14.28 -17.46
N ILE A 363 10.90 -15.37 -17.37
CA ILE A 363 11.08 -16.43 -16.37
C ILE A 363 11.96 -17.54 -16.99
N PRO A 364 13.08 -17.96 -16.37
CA PRO A 364 13.93 -19.01 -16.93
C PRO A 364 13.20 -20.35 -17.09
N GLU A 365 13.35 -21.02 -18.23
CA GLU A 365 12.67 -22.31 -18.51
C GLU A 365 12.84 -23.36 -17.40
N LYS A 366 14.01 -23.42 -16.75
CA LYS A 366 14.27 -24.32 -15.62
C LYS A 366 13.32 -24.07 -14.45
N LYS A 367 13.03 -22.80 -14.15
CA LYS A 367 12.07 -22.40 -13.10
C LYS A 367 10.64 -22.76 -13.53
N ILE A 368 10.25 -22.45 -14.77
CA ILE A 368 8.93 -22.83 -15.32
C ILE A 368 8.70 -24.35 -15.22
N LYS A 369 9.64 -25.15 -15.71
CA LYS A 369 9.56 -26.63 -15.73
C LYS A 369 9.62 -27.27 -14.33
N ALA A 370 10.08 -26.54 -13.31
CA ALA A 370 10.12 -26.99 -11.92
C ALA A 370 8.87 -26.60 -11.10
N THR A 371 8.02 -25.70 -11.62
CA THR A 371 6.90 -25.11 -10.87
C THR A 371 5.56 -25.48 -11.49
N SER A 372 5.02 -26.63 -11.08
CA SER A 372 3.72 -27.13 -11.59
C SER A 372 2.52 -26.24 -11.23
N LYS A 373 2.66 -25.33 -10.27
CA LYS A 373 1.64 -24.33 -9.91
C LYS A 373 1.64 -23.09 -10.81
N LEU A 374 2.66 -22.90 -11.66
CA LEU A 374 2.83 -21.67 -12.45
C LEU A 374 2.00 -21.68 -13.73
N VAL A 375 1.22 -20.61 -13.92
CA VAL A 375 0.47 -20.29 -15.14
C VAL A 375 0.99 -18.96 -15.68
N ILE A 376 1.34 -18.92 -16.97
CA ILE A 376 1.86 -17.72 -17.64
C ILE A 376 0.83 -17.26 -18.68
N LEU A 377 0.32 -16.04 -18.53
CA LEU A 377 -0.57 -15.38 -19.47
C LEU A 377 0.25 -14.58 -20.49
N ASP A 378 -0.16 -14.62 -21.76
CA ASP A 378 0.56 -13.96 -22.84
C ASP A 378 0.06 -12.52 -23.08
N LEU A 379 0.98 -11.56 -22.99
CA LEU A 379 0.76 -10.15 -23.33
C LEU A 379 1.12 -9.79 -24.77
N SER A 380 1.62 -10.73 -25.58
CA SER A 380 2.09 -10.44 -26.95
C SER A 380 1.01 -9.74 -27.78
N PHE A 381 -0.24 -10.20 -27.69
CA PHE A 381 -1.39 -9.58 -28.33
C PHE A 381 -1.60 -8.13 -27.87
N LEU A 382 -1.70 -7.90 -26.55
CA LEU A 382 -1.94 -6.58 -25.96
C LEU A 382 -0.84 -5.58 -26.34
N LEU A 383 0.42 -6.01 -26.27
CA LEU A 383 1.58 -5.21 -26.65
C LEU A 383 1.62 -4.93 -28.16
N SER A 384 1.30 -5.93 -29.00
CA SER A 384 1.28 -5.79 -30.46
C SER A 384 0.19 -4.82 -30.92
N GLU A 385 -1.02 -4.88 -30.34
CA GLU A 385 -2.10 -3.94 -30.63
C GLU A 385 -1.74 -2.52 -30.17
N ALA A 386 -1.14 -2.35 -28.98
CA ALA A 386 -0.70 -1.04 -28.51
C ALA A 386 0.37 -0.44 -29.44
N ILE A 387 1.35 -1.23 -29.87
CA ILE A 387 2.37 -0.82 -30.86
C ILE A 387 1.72 -0.45 -32.18
N ARG A 388 0.78 -1.27 -32.69
CA ARG A 388 0.07 -1.04 -33.96
C ARG A 388 -0.74 0.27 -33.91
N ARG A 389 -1.48 0.50 -32.81
CA ARG A 389 -2.29 1.71 -32.61
C ARG A 389 -1.42 2.97 -32.49
N ASN A 390 -0.35 2.92 -31.69
CA ASN A 390 0.65 3.98 -31.59
C ASN A 390 1.42 4.25 -32.91
N HIS A 391 1.48 3.29 -33.83
CA HIS A 391 2.03 3.49 -35.18
C HIS A 391 1.05 4.24 -36.09
N TYR A 392 -0.21 3.80 -36.18
CA TYR A 392 -1.22 4.40 -37.06
C TYR A 392 -1.94 5.63 -36.49
N GLY A 393 -1.77 5.94 -35.20
CA GLY A 393 -2.48 7.04 -34.53
C GLY A 393 -3.91 6.68 -34.09
N GLU A 394 -4.22 5.39 -33.96
CA GLU A 394 -5.51 4.91 -33.47
C GLU A 394 -5.63 5.06 -31.95
N SER A 395 -6.87 5.15 -31.46
CA SER A 395 -7.12 5.14 -30.02
C SER A 395 -6.72 3.81 -29.37
N ILE A 396 -6.00 3.91 -28.25
CA ILE A 396 -5.61 2.81 -27.37
C ILE A 396 -6.67 2.53 -26.30
N SER A 397 -7.66 3.41 -26.11
CA SER A 397 -8.75 3.24 -25.13
C SER A 397 -9.49 1.89 -25.18
N PRO A 398 -9.72 1.25 -26.35
CA PRO A 398 -10.34 -0.08 -26.40
C PRO A 398 -9.53 -1.19 -25.70
N LEU A 399 -8.22 -1.01 -25.51
CA LEU A 399 -7.37 -2.00 -24.81
C LEU A 399 -7.54 -1.98 -23.28
N PHE A 400 -8.22 -0.97 -22.74
CA PHE A 400 -8.55 -0.88 -21.31
C PHE A 400 -9.93 -1.45 -20.97
N GLN A 401 -10.73 -1.82 -21.97
CA GLN A 401 -12.10 -2.26 -21.75
C GLN A 401 -12.16 -3.75 -21.39
N HIS A 402 -12.87 -4.07 -20.30
CA HIS A 402 -13.21 -5.47 -20.00
C HIS A 402 -14.26 -5.94 -21.01
N PHE A 403 -13.86 -6.80 -21.94
CA PHE A 403 -14.82 -7.46 -22.82
C PHE A 403 -15.79 -8.31 -21.99
N ALA A 404 -17.07 -7.97 -22.09
CA ALA A 404 -18.18 -8.78 -21.59
C ALA A 404 -18.62 -9.73 -22.71
N GLU A 405 -17.94 -10.87 -22.78
CA GLU A 405 -18.48 -12.12 -23.34
C GLU A 405 -19.31 -12.83 -22.26
#